data_AF-A0A964R832-F1
#
_entry.id   AF-A0A964R832-F1
#
_cell.length_a   1.000
_cell.length_b   1.000
_cell.length_c   1.000
_cell.angle_alpha   90.00
_cell.angle_beta   90.00
_cell.angle_gamma   90.00
#
_symmetry.space_group_name_H-M   'P 1'
#
loop_
_entity.id
_entity.type
_entity.pdbx_description
1 polymer ?
#
loop_
_entity_poly.entity_id
_entity_poly.type
_entity_poly.pdbx_seq_one_letter_code
_entity_poly.pdbx_strand_id
1 'polypeptide(L)'
;MNPAPAAAGPGNTWLIFALLTVLSWGVYGVILHKGRGYMPMGSETPHAGLKAFLFVCIAYAIIGVASAVLLKVRGSDWSLTPMGIQWSLIAGVTGAVGAFTLVLALGAAAPIYKGAAAAAVMPIVFGGAPVINTLVAMLLHPPQGGIKTLPLPFLLGCVLAATGAFMVAKYAPSNTGGPAKPAAGVVSPAIPAGGSTNAH
;
A
#
# COMPACT_ATOMS: atom_id res chain seq x y z
N MET A 1 -20.70 -39.97 5.07
CA MET A 1 -19.74 -38.92 5.45
C MET A 1 -18.62 -38.97 4.41
N ASN A 2 -18.45 -37.92 3.61
CA ASN A 2 -17.31 -37.87 2.69
C ASN A 2 -16.04 -37.64 3.51
N PRO A 3 -14.93 -38.33 3.21
CA PRO A 3 -13.66 -38.07 3.87
C PRO A 3 -13.22 -36.62 3.60
N ALA A 4 -12.60 -36.00 4.60
CA ALA A 4 -12.01 -34.67 4.44
C ALA A 4 -11.00 -34.70 3.27
N PRO A 5 -10.93 -33.64 2.44
CA PRO A 5 -9.92 -33.55 1.40
C PRO A 5 -8.53 -33.71 2.01
N ALA A 6 -7.70 -34.59 1.43
CA ALA A 6 -6.32 -34.76 1.86
C ALA A 6 -5.61 -33.40 1.85
N ALA A 7 -4.93 -33.07 2.95
CA ALA A 7 -4.15 -31.84 3.07
C ALA A 7 -3.12 -31.81 1.93
N ALA A 8 -3.24 -30.81 1.04
CA ALA A 8 -2.22 -30.54 0.04
C ALA A 8 -0.88 -30.29 0.77
N GLY A 9 0.19 -30.92 0.29
CA GLY A 9 1.54 -30.69 0.83
C GLY A 9 1.91 -29.20 0.83
N PRO A 10 2.90 -28.77 1.63
CA PRO A 10 3.22 -27.35 1.83
C PRO A 10 3.65 -26.71 0.49
N GLY A 11 2.70 -26.11 -0.21
CA GLY A 11 2.93 -25.37 -1.44
C GLY A 11 3.44 -23.96 -1.13
N ASN A 12 4.16 -23.38 -2.08
CA ASN A 12 4.72 -22.02 -1.98
C ASN A 12 3.65 -20.90 -2.09
N THR A 13 2.39 -21.19 -1.78
CA THR A 13 1.27 -20.23 -1.86
C THR A 13 1.49 -19.00 -0.99
N TRP A 14 2.14 -19.16 0.17
CA TRP A 14 2.50 -18.04 1.04
C TRP A 14 3.43 -17.04 0.33
N LEU A 15 4.33 -17.51 -0.54
CA LEU A 15 5.25 -16.66 -1.29
C LEU A 15 4.49 -15.85 -2.34
N ILE A 16 3.48 -16.44 -2.98
CA ILE A 16 2.61 -15.73 -3.92
C ILE A 16 1.87 -14.59 -3.20
N PHE A 17 1.30 -14.86 -2.01
CA PHE A 17 0.62 -13.81 -1.24
C PHE A 17 1.59 -12.72 -0.75
N ALA A 18 2.82 -13.08 -0.38
CA ALA A 18 3.85 -12.12 -0.02
C ALA A 18 4.21 -11.22 -1.21
N LEU A 19 4.42 -11.78 -2.40
CA LEU A 19 4.71 -11.02 -3.61
C LEU A 19 3.54 -10.14 -4.06
N LEU A 20 2.30 -10.63 -3.94
CA LEU A 20 1.11 -9.80 -4.17
C LEU A 20 1.02 -8.64 -3.18
N THR A 21 1.45 -8.85 -1.94
CA THR A 21 1.54 -7.76 -0.93
C THR A 21 2.56 -6.72 -1.37
N VAL A 22 3.76 -7.15 -1.80
CA VAL A 22 4.80 -6.25 -2.33
C VAL A 22 4.28 -5.45 -3.53
N LEU A 23 3.61 -6.10 -4.48
CA LEU A 23 3.01 -5.45 -5.64
C LEU A 23 1.97 -4.41 -5.21
N SER A 24 1.03 -4.80 -4.35
CA SER A 24 -0.09 -3.94 -3.91
C SER A 24 0.43 -2.70 -3.18
N TRP A 25 1.33 -2.90 -2.22
CA TRP A 25 1.93 -1.80 -1.46
C TRP A 25 2.89 -0.95 -2.28
N GLY A 26 3.64 -1.54 -3.21
CA GLY A 26 4.53 -0.82 -4.11
C GLY A 26 3.78 0.16 -5.01
N VAL A 27 2.65 -0.28 -5.60
CA VAL A 27 1.80 0.58 -6.45
C VAL A 27 1.00 1.58 -5.62
N TYR A 28 0.60 1.21 -4.40
CA TYR A 28 -0.27 2.00 -3.51
C TYR A 28 0.15 3.47 -3.37
N GLY A 29 1.41 3.77 -3.09
CA GLY A 29 1.84 5.16 -2.84
C GLY A 29 1.82 6.03 -4.08
N VAL A 30 2.06 5.44 -5.26
CA VAL A 30 1.96 6.15 -6.54
C VAL A 30 0.50 6.50 -6.81
N ILE A 31 -0.41 5.53 -6.70
CA ILE A 31 -1.85 5.78 -6.93
C ILE A 31 -2.44 6.70 -5.86
N LEU A 32 -1.97 6.62 -4.62
CA LEU A 32 -2.44 7.47 -3.52
C LEU A 32 -1.93 8.91 -3.66
N HIS A 33 -0.67 9.11 -4.03
CA HIS A 33 -0.14 10.43 -4.35
C HIS A 33 -0.92 11.06 -5.51
N LYS A 34 -1.20 10.27 -6.55
CA LYS A 34 -2.03 10.70 -7.68
C LYS A 34 -3.46 11.06 -7.24
N GLY A 35 -4.11 10.22 -6.44
CA GLY A 35 -5.45 10.49 -5.88
C GLY A 35 -5.50 11.77 -5.05
N ARG A 36 -4.49 12.01 -4.20
CA ARG A 36 -4.32 13.29 -3.48
C ARG A 36 -4.20 14.48 -4.43
N GLY A 37 -3.44 14.34 -5.51
CA GLY A 37 -3.22 15.40 -6.50
C GLY A 37 -4.47 15.79 -7.29
N TYR A 38 -5.50 14.95 -7.33
CA TYR A 38 -6.81 15.25 -7.93
C TYR A 38 -7.82 15.84 -6.94
N MET A 39 -7.46 15.98 -5.66
CA MET A 39 -8.33 16.67 -4.71
C MET A 39 -8.38 18.18 -5.03
N PRO A 40 -9.48 18.87 -4.67
CA PRO A 40 -9.61 20.30 -4.93
C PRO A 40 -8.42 21.10 -4.39
N MET A 41 -7.85 21.95 -5.25
CA MET A 41 -6.75 22.85 -4.92
C MET A 41 -7.27 24.21 -4.45
N GLY A 42 -6.45 24.98 -3.74
CA GLY A 42 -6.84 26.25 -3.11
C GLY A 42 -6.96 26.12 -1.59
N SER A 43 -8.02 26.67 -1.00
CA SER A 43 -8.28 26.59 0.45
C SER A 43 -8.37 25.15 0.97
N GLU A 44 -8.80 24.21 0.12
CA GLU A 44 -8.99 22.81 0.47
C GLU A 44 -7.71 21.95 0.40
N THR A 45 -6.61 22.50 -0.12
CA THR A 45 -5.33 21.78 -0.30
C THR A 45 -4.83 21.10 0.98
N PRO A 46 -4.89 21.72 2.17
CA PRO A 46 -4.45 21.08 3.42
C PRO A 46 -5.23 19.79 3.74
N HIS A 47 -6.47 19.66 3.26
CA HIS A 47 -7.35 18.52 3.55
C HIS A 47 -7.25 17.39 2.51
N ALA A 48 -6.52 17.59 1.40
CA ALA A 48 -6.40 16.60 0.32
C ALA A 48 -5.94 15.21 0.82
N GLY A 49 -5.02 15.19 1.79
CA GLY A 49 -4.57 13.95 2.43
C GLY A 49 -5.66 13.23 3.20
N LEU A 50 -6.37 13.95 4.06
CA LEU A 50 -7.45 13.39 4.87
C LEU A 50 -8.58 12.85 3.99
N LYS A 51 -8.93 13.59 2.93
CA LYS A 51 -9.94 13.16 1.94
C LYS A 51 -9.50 11.88 1.24
N ALA A 52 -8.25 11.79 0.79
CA ALA A 52 -7.74 10.57 0.17
C ALA A 52 -7.71 9.39 1.16
N PHE A 53 -7.27 9.62 2.40
CA PHE A 53 -7.22 8.59 3.42
C PHE A 53 -8.60 8.09 3.84
N LEU A 54 -9.63 8.94 3.86
CA LEU A 54 -11.01 8.54 4.11
C LEU A 54 -11.44 7.41 3.15
N PHE A 55 -11.14 7.54 1.87
CA PHE A 55 -11.44 6.49 0.88
C PHE A 55 -10.59 5.23 1.05
N VAL A 56 -9.38 5.34 1.60
CA VAL A 56 -8.59 4.17 2.01
C VAL A 56 -9.29 3.42 3.15
N CYS A 57 -9.81 4.14 4.16
CA CYS A 57 -10.58 3.54 5.25
C CYS A 57 -11.86 2.86 4.75
N ILE A 58 -12.58 3.50 3.81
CA ILE A 58 -13.77 2.89 3.18
C ILE A 58 -13.40 1.59 2.46
N ALA A 59 -12.29 1.57 1.71
CA ALA A 59 -11.82 0.35 1.05
C ALA A 59 -11.49 -0.77 2.07
N TYR A 60 -10.89 -0.43 3.20
CA TYR A 60 -10.60 -1.40 4.29
C TYR A 60 -11.89 -1.96 4.89
N ALA A 61 -12.92 -1.13 5.08
CA ALA A 61 -14.23 -1.58 5.55
C ALA A 61 -14.89 -2.56 4.57
N ILE A 62 -14.82 -2.28 3.26
CA ILE A 62 -15.33 -3.18 2.21
C ILE A 62 -14.60 -4.53 2.25
N ILE A 63 -13.27 -4.54 2.36
CA ILE A 63 -12.48 -5.76 2.49
C ILE A 63 -12.83 -6.53 3.78
N GLY A 64 -13.11 -5.83 4.88
CA GLY A 64 -13.59 -6.43 6.12
C GLY A 64 -14.92 -7.18 5.92
N VAL A 65 -15.89 -6.55 5.25
CA VAL A 65 -17.17 -7.20 4.90
C VAL A 65 -16.95 -8.40 3.98
N ALA A 66 -16.11 -8.26 2.95
CA ALA A 66 -15.78 -9.37 2.04
C ALA A 66 -15.15 -10.56 2.77
N SER A 67 -14.29 -10.28 3.75
CA SER A 67 -13.67 -11.31 4.60
C SER A 67 -14.70 -12.03 5.46
N ALA A 68 -15.66 -11.30 6.05
CA ALA A 68 -16.77 -11.88 6.80
C ALA A 68 -17.66 -12.78 5.93
N VAL A 69 -17.98 -12.35 4.72
CA VAL A 69 -18.72 -13.17 3.74
C VAL A 69 -17.93 -14.43 3.39
N LEU A 70 -16.62 -14.31 3.15
CA LEU A 70 -15.77 -15.45 2.82
C LEU A 70 -15.69 -16.47 3.96
N LEU A 71 -15.62 -16.03 5.22
CA LEU A 71 -15.70 -16.92 6.39
C LEU A 71 -17.01 -17.71 6.41
N LYS A 72 -18.13 -17.04 6.13
CA LYS A 72 -19.45 -17.69 6.04
C LYS A 72 -19.51 -18.71 4.90
N VAL A 73 -19.02 -18.36 3.70
CA VAL A 73 -19.00 -19.26 2.54
C VAL A 73 -18.10 -20.47 2.77
N ARG A 74 -17.02 -20.31 3.54
CA ARG A 74 -16.11 -21.40 3.92
C ARG A 74 -16.62 -22.27 5.08
N GLY A 75 -17.80 -22.00 5.61
CA GLY A 75 -18.40 -22.79 6.69
C GLY A 75 -17.72 -22.60 8.05
N SER A 76 -17.11 -21.43 8.30
CA SER A 76 -16.55 -21.10 9.62
C SER A 76 -17.61 -21.22 10.71
N ASP A 77 -17.24 -21.80 11.85
CA ASP A 77 -18.07 -21.86 13.07
C ASP A 77 -18.06 -20.54 13.87
N TRP A 78 -17.27 -19.55 13.41
CA TRP A 78 -17.09 -18.25 14.05
C TRP A 78 -16.57 -18.33 15.49
N SER A 79 -15.84 -19.39 15.83
CA SER A 79 -15.12 -19.49 17.09
C SER A 79 -13.96 -18.49 17.11
N LEU A 80 -14.15 -17.37 17.83
CA LEU A 80 -13.17 -16.29 17.94
C LEU A 80 -12.67 -16.18 19.39
N THR A 81 -11.35 -16.26 19.58
CA THR A 81 -10.76 -16.09 20.91
C THR A 81 -10.58 -14.60 21.25
N PRO A 82 -10.78 -14.18 22.51
CA PRO A 82 -10.59 -12.78 22.91
C PRO A 82 -9.18 -12.26 22.59
N MET A 83 -8.16 -13.09 22.82
CA MET A 83 -6.77 -12.74 22.51
C MET A 83 -6.53 -12.62 20.99
N GLY A 84 -7.13 -13.49 20.18
CA GLY A 84 -7.06 -13.40 18.73
C GLY A 84 -7.70 -12.12 18.20
N ILE A 85 -8.86 -11.73 18.75
CA ILE A 85 -9.54 -10.47 18.42
C ILE A 85 -8.66 -9.27 18.81
N GLN A 86 -8.17 -9.24 20.05
CA GLN A 86 -7.38 -8.10 20.56
C GLN A 86 -6.11 -7.86 19.74
N TRP A 87 -5.30 -8.90 19.49
CA TRP A 87 -4.08 -8.74 18.72
C TRP A 87 -4.34 -8.42 17.25
N SER A 88 -5.41 -8.97 16.66
CA SER A 88 -5.80 -8.62 15.29
C SER A 88 -6.25 -7.16 15.17
N LEU A 89 -6.97 -6.64 16.16
CA LEU A 89 -7.37 -5.23 16.22
C LEU A 89 -6.15 -4.31 16.40
N ILE A 90 -5.23 -4.63 17.30
CA ILE A 90 -3.99 -3.87 17.50
C ILE A 90 -3.17 -3.85 16.20
N ALA A 91 -3.03 -5.00 15.52
CA ALA A 91 -2.37 -5.09 14.22
C ALA A 91 -3.07 -4.22 13.16
N GLY A 92 -4.40 -4.25 13.10
CA GLY A 92 -5.21 -3.42 12.21
C GLY A 92 -5.01 -1.92 12.45
N VAL A 93 -5.03 -1.49 13.72
CA VAL A 93 -4.76 -0.08 14.11
C VAL A 93 -3.35 0.32 13.72
N THR A 94 -2.35 -0.53 13.98
CA THR A 94 -0.95 -0.27 13.62
C THR A 94 -0.81 -0.06 12.10
N GLY A 95 -1.45 -0.92 11.29
CA GLY A 95 -1.48 -0.77 9.84
C GLY A 95 -2.20 0.50 9.37
N ALA A 96 -3.33 0.85 9.99
CA ALA A 96 -4.09 2.06 9.66
C ALA A 96 -3.32 3.35 9.99
N VAL A 97 -2.63 3.39 11.13
CA VAL A 97 -1.73 4.50 11.52
C VAL A 97 -0.57 4.63 10.53
N GLY A 98 0.02 3.50 10.11
CA GLY A 98 1.06 3.48 9.08
C GLY A 98 0.57 4.06 7.74
N ALA A 99 -0.60 3.63 7.27
CA ALA A 99 -1.20 4.17 6.05
C ALA A 99 -1.54 5.67 6.17
N PHE A 100 -2.07 6.10 7.32
CA PHE A 100 -2.37 7.50 7.61
C PHE A 100 -1.12 8.38 7.54
N THR A 101 -0.06 7.99 8.24
CA THR A 101 1.20 8.73 8.28
C THR A 101 1.91 8.73 6.93
N LEU A 102 1.80 7.66 6.13
CA LEU A 102 2.28 7.62 4.75
C LEU A 102 1.57 8.68 3.88
N VAL A 103 0.24 8.80 3.99
CA VAL A 103 -0.53 9.83 3.27
C VAL A 103 -0.06 11.23 3.64
N LEU A 104 0.20 11.48 4.93
CA LEU A 104 0.73 12.76 5.41
C LEU A 104 2.14 13.02 4.89
N ALA A 105 3.02 12.02 4.92
CA ALA A 105 4.38 12.11 4.38
C ALA A 105 4.39 12.45 2.89
N LEU A 106 3.55 11.80 2.08
CA LEU A 106 3.37 12.15 0.66
C LEU A 106 2.90 13.60 0.48
N GLY A 107 2.04 14.08 1.38
CA GLY A 107 1.57 15.48 1.38
C GLY A 107 2.68 16.47 1.70
N ALA A 108 3.51 16.19 2.71
CA ALA A 108 4.64 17.03 3.10
C ALA A 108 5.77 17.00 2.06
N ALA A 109 5.96 15.87 1.37
CA ALA A 109 6.95 15.70 0.31
C ALA A 109 6.53 16.33 -1.02
N ALA A 110 5.22 16.49 -1.29
CA ALA A 110 4.71 16.98 -2.57
C ALA A 110 5.21 18.39 -2.96
N PRO A 111 5.30 19.40 -2.07
CA PRO A 111 5.86 20.71 -2.43
C PRO A 111 7.36 20.66 -2.78
N ILE A 112 8.12 19.72 -2.18
CA ILE A 112 9.57 19.60 -2.32
C ILE A 112 9.92 18.80 -3.59
N TYR A 113 9.27 17.65 -3.77
CA TYR A 113 9.60 16.66 -4.80
C TYR A 113 8.57 16.60 -5.94
N LYS A 114 7.49 17.40 -5.88
CA LYS A 114 6.41 17.42 -6.87
C LYS A 114 5.89 15.99 -7.14
N GLY A 115 5.74 15.60 -8.41
CA GLY A 115 5.32 14.26 -8.80
C GLY A 115 6.26 13.12 -8.40
N ALA A 116 7.47 13.43 -7.90
CA ALA A 116 8.43 12.44 -7.41
C ALA A 116 8.30 12.18 -5.89
N ALA A 117 7.31 12.75 -5.19
CA ALA A 117 7.14 12.54 -3.75
C ALA A 117 7.02 11.06 -3.36
N ALA A 118 6.28 10.26 -4.14
CA ALA A 118 6.18 8.82 -3.90
C ALA A 118 7.52 8.10 -4.08
N ALA A 119 8.31 8.51 -5.07
CA ALA A 119 9.64 7.98 -5.31
C ALA A 119 10.63 8.29 -4.16
N ALA A 120 10.47 9.41 -3.47
CA ALA A 120 11.27 9.75 -2.29
C ALA A 120 10.79 9.02 -1.02
N VAL A 121 9.47 8.93 -0.81
CA VAL A 121 8.89 8.42 0.45
C VAL A 121 8.86 6.89 0.50
N MET A 122 8.47 6.23 -0.59
CA MET A 122 8.21 4.78 -0.58
C MET A 122 9.44 3.92 -0.25
N PRO A 123 10.65 4.18 -0.79
CA PRO A 123 11.82 3.36 -0.47
C PRO A 123 12.22 3.46 1.01
N ILE A 124 12.02 4.62 1.65
CA ILE A 124 12.28 4.78 3.08
C ILE A 124 11.35 3.86 3.89
N VAL A 125 10.06 3.83 3.54
CA VAL A 125 9.07 3.01 4.23
C VAL A 125 9.36 1.51 4.03
N PHE A 126 9.52 1.06 2.79
CA PHE A 126 9.70 -0.37 2.50
C PHE A 126 11.12 -0.89 2.77
N GLY A 127 12.12 -0.01 2.85
CA GLY A 127 13.44 -0.35 3.37
C GLY A 127 13.46 -0.46 4.88
N GLY A 128 12.78 0.46 5.58
CA GLY A 128 12.77 0.52 7.04
C GLY A 128 11.84 -0.51 7.69
N ALA A 129 10.68 -0.80 7.11
CA ALA A 129 9.69 -1.69 7.70
C ALA A 129 10.22 -3.11 8.00
N PRO A 130 10.98 -3.78 7.10
CA PRO A 130 11.59 -5.08 7.40
C PRO A 130 12.60 -5.02 8.58
N VAL A 131 13.34 -3.92 8.70
CA VAL A 131 14.30 -3.71 9.80
C VAL A 131 13.56 -3.61 11.13
N ILE A 132 12.53 -2.77 11.21
CA ILE A 132 11.69 -2.64 12.41
C ILE A 132 11.02 -3.96 12.77
N ASN A 133 10.44 -4.66 11.79
CA ASN A 133 9.84 -5.97 12.01
C ASN A 133 10.83 -6.95 12.65
N THR A 134 12.07 -6.96 12.17
CA THR A 134 13.08 -7.86 12.72
C THR A 134 13.51 -7.47 14.12
N LEU A 135 13.69 -6.17 14.38
CA LEU A 135 14.01 -5.69 15.73
C LEU A 135 12.91 -6.06 16.73
N VAL A 136 11.64 -5.84 16.38
CA VAL A 136 10.50 -6.22 17.22
C VAL A 136 10.47 -7.74 17.42
N ALA A 137 10.67 -8.53 16.36
CA ALA A 137 10.73 -9.98 16.46
C ALA A 137 11.86 -10.46 17.40
N MET A 138 13.04 -9.85 17.31
CA MET A 138 14.15 -10.14 18.21
C MET A 138 13.89 -9.72 19.67
N LEU A 139 13.14 -8.63 19.89
CA LEU A 139 12.78 -8.21 21.25
C LEU A 139 11.76 -9.16 21.89
N LEU A 140 10.80 -9.63 21.10
CA LEU A 140 9.78 -10.59 21.56
C LEU A 140 10.33 -12.02 21.66
N HIS A 141 11.27 -12.38 20.80
CA HIS A 141 11.93 -13.68 20.76
C HIS A 141 13.45 -13.48 20.72
N PRO A 142 14.09 -13.24 21.89
CA PRO A 142 15.53 -13.01 21.97
C PRO A 142 16.32 -14.15 21.33
N PRO A 143 17.30 -13.87 20.45
CA PRO A 143 18.11 -14.90 19.82
C PRO A 143 18.88 -15.69 20.88
N GLN A 144 18.87 -17.01 20.76
CA GLN A 144 19.63 -17.89 21.64
C GLN A 144 21.13 -17.59 21.50
N GLY A 145 21.75 -17.15 22.60
CA GLY A 145 23.16 -16.69 22.61
C GLY A 145 23.37 -15.17 22.43
N GLY A 146 22.29 -14.39 22.32
CA GLY A 146 22.34 -12.93 22.28
C GLY A 146 22.65 -12.35 20.89
N ILE A 147 22.77 -11.03 20.80
CA ILE A 147 22.93 -10.31 19.51
C ILE A 147 24.21 -10.74 18.77
N LYS A 148 25.22 -11.26 19.50
CA LYS A 148 26.48 -11.73 18.93
C LYS A 148 26.38 -13.06 18.17
N THR A 149 25.29 -13.82 18.33
CA THR A 149 25.07 -15.08 17.59
C THR A 149 24.20 -14.90 16.35
N LEU A 150 23.83 -13.66 15.99
CA LEU A 150 23.10 -13.40 14.77
C LEU A 150 23.89 -13.89 13.55
N PRO A 151 23.26 -14.65 12.64
CA PRO A 151 23.94 -15.16 11.47
C PRO A 151 24.43 -13.99 10.61
N LEU A 152 25.72 -14.01 10.24
CA LEU A 152 26.34 -12.94 9.46
C LEU A 152 25.58 -12.60 8.16
N PRO A 153 25.00 -13.57 7.40
CA PRO A 153 24.17 -13.26 6.23
C PRO A 153 22.93 -12.41 6.54
N PHE A 154 22.33 -12.57 7.71
CA PHE A 154 21.16 -11.78 8.12
C PHE A 154 21.55 -10.31 8.36
N LEU A 155 22.66 -10.07 9.08
CA LEU A 155 23.18 -8.73 9.31
C LEU A 155 23.56 -8.03 8.00
N LEU A 156 24.23 -8.77 7.10
CA LEU A 156 24.54 -8.29 5.75
C LEU A 156 23.26 -7.95 4.97
N GLY A 157 22.23 -8.79 5.05
CA GLY A 157 20.92 -8.55 4.43
C GLY A 157 20.25 -7.27 4.93
N CYS A 158 20.29 -6.99 6.24
CA CYS A 158 19.79 -5.73 6.80
C CYS A 158 20.56 -4.51 6.27
N VAL A 159 21.89 -4.59 6.22
CA VAL A 159 22.73 -3.51 5.67
C VAL A 159 22.40 -3.30 4.20
N LEU A 160 22.36 -4.36 3.39
CA LEU A 160 22.02 -4.33 1.96
C LEU A 160 20.62 -3.74 1.72
N ALA A 161 19.63 -4.12 2.54
CA ALA A 161 18.28 -3.58 2.44
C ALA A 161 18.25 -2.08 2.76
N ALA A 162 18.92 -1.66 3.83
CA ALA A 162 19.01 -0.25 4.21
C ALA A 162 19.76 0.59 3.17
N THR A 163 20.89 0.11 2.67
CA THR A 163 21.66 0.79 1.62
C THR A 163 20.92 0.81 0.29
N GLY A 164 20.25 -0.29 -0.08
CA GLY A 164 19.44 -0.37 -1.29
C GLY A 164 18.27 0.60 -1.24
N ALA A 165 17.54 0.64 -0.13
CA ALA A 165 16.47 1.61 0.10
C ALA A 165 16.95 3.05 0.03
N PHE A 166 18.10 3.35 0.64
CA PHE A 166 18.73 4.67 0.55
C PHE A 166 19.09 5.02 -0.89
N MET A 167 19.74 4.11 -1.63
CA MET A 167 20.11 4.34 -3.02
C MET A 167 18.87 4.58 -3.90
N VAL A 168 17.81 3.79 -3.73
CA VAL A 168 16.55 3.99 -4.47
C VAL A 168 15.92 5.34 -4.12
N ALA A 169 15.88 5.74 -2.85
CA ALA A 169 15.35 7.06 -2.47
C ALA A 169 16.21 8.21 -3.01
N LYS A 170 17.54 8.10 -2.91
CA LYS A 170 18.49 9.16 -3.23
C LYS A 170 18.66 9.37 -4.74
N TYR A 171 18.67 8.27 -5.49
CA TYR A 171 18.86 8.27 -6.94
C TYR A 171 17.57 7.96 -7.70
N ALA A 172 16.41 7.99 -7.03
CA ALA A 172 15.14 7.93 -7.71
C ALA A 172 15.14 9.01 -8.80
N PRO A 173 14.90 8.64 -10.07
CA PRO A 173 14.79 9.63 -11.11
C PRO A 173 13.68 10.58 -10.69
N SER A 174 14.04 11.84 -10.51
CA SER A 174 13.06 12.89 -10.41
C SER A 174 12.21 12.79 -11.67
N ASN A 175 10.99 12.26 -11.56
CA ASN A 175 9.95 12.45 -12.56
C ASN A 175 9.53 13.93 -12.55
N THR A 176 10.49 14.83 -12.74
CA THR A 176 10.31 16.26 -12.96
C THR A 176 9.62 16.42 -14.30
N GLY A 177 8.30 16.24 -14.28
CA GLY A 177 7.34 17.01 -15.05
C GLY A 177 7.70 17.36 -16.49
N GLY A 178 8.20 16.42 -17.29
CA GLY A 178 7.92 16.49 -18.72
C GLY A 178 6.39 16.40 -18.86
N PRO A 179 5.72 17.28 -19.64
CA PRO A 179 4.27 17.23 -19.77
C PRO A 179 3.88 15.80 -20.15
N ALA A 180 2.89 15.25 -19.44
CA ALA A 180 2.29 13.98 -19.85
C ALA A 180 1.99 14.12 -21.34
N LYS A 181 2.63 13.30 -22.17
CA LYS A 181 2.33 13.25 -23.60
C LYS A 181 0.81 13.16 -23.69
N PRO A 182 0.12 14.12 -24.36
CA PRO A 182 -1.32 14.09 -24.47
C PRO A 182 -1.69 12.69 -24.94
N ALA A 183 -2.54 12.00 -24.16
CA ALA A 183 -3.15 10.78 -24.64
C ALA A 183 -3.75 11.13 -26.00
N ALA A 184 -3.29 10.45 -27.05
CA ALA A 184 -3.77 10.67 -28.40
C ALA A 184 -5.30 10.67 -28.37
N GLY A 185 -5.88 11.73 -28.94
CA GLY A 185 -7.25 12.15 -28.69
C GLY A 185 -8.26 11.01 -28.72
N VAL A 186 -9.04 10.91 -27.66
CA VAL A 186 -10.34 10.27 -27.76
C VAL A 186 -11.17 11.21 -28.62
N VAL A 187 -11.38 10.83 -29.88
CA VAL A 187 -12.24 11.55 -30.81
C VAL A 187 -13.63 11.58 -30.17
N SER A 188 -14.09 12.75 -29.72
CA SER A 188 -15.50 12.93 -29.36
C SER A 188 -16.35 12.59 -30.58
N PRO A 189 -17.40 11.76 -30.45
CA PRO A 189 -18.31 11.54 -31.55
C PRO A 189 -18.95 12.88 -31.94
N ALA A 190 -18.86 13.22 -33.22
CA ALA A 190 -19.44 14.43 -33.78
C ALA A 190 -20.95 14.46 -33.51
N ILE A 191 -21.42 15.56 -32.90
CA ILE A 191 -22.84 15.89 -32.83
C ILE A 191 -23.28 16.23 -34.25
N PRO A 192 -24.30 15.58 -34.84
CA PRO A 192 -24.84 16.00 -36.13
C PRO A 192 -25.45 17.39 -35.98
N ALA A 193 -24.97 18.34 -36.78
CA ALA A 193 -25.59 19.65 -36.89
C ALA A 193 -27.01 19.48 -37.45
N GLY A 194 -28.01 19.64 -36.59
CA GLY A 194 -29.41 19.76 -37.00
C GLY A 194 -29.57 21.01 -37.87
N GLY A 195 -30.05 20.79 -39.09
CA GLY A 195 -30.12 21.80 -40.15
C GLY A 195 -31.04 22.97 -39.80
N SER A 196 -30.54 24.17 -40.10
CA SER A 196 -31.36 25.36 -40.30
C SER A 196 -32.12 25.24 -41.63
N THR A 197 -33.41 24.94 -41.58
CA THR A 197 -34.31 25.19 -42.70
C THR A 197 -34.99 26.55 -42.49
N ASN A 198 -34.49 27.57 -43.19
CA ASN A 198 -35.24 28.78 -43.52
C ASN A 198 -35.48 28.76 -45.02
N ALA A 199 -36.74 28.69 -45.45
CA ALA A 199 -37.17 29.19 -46.76
C ALA A 199 -38.71 29.37 -46.81
N HIS A 200 -39.09 30.64 -46.99
CA HIS A 200 -40.39 31.20 -47.44
C HIS A 200 -41.57 31.27 -46.47
#